data_AF-A0A1M5WL37-F1
#
_entry.id   AF-A0A1M5WL37-F1
#
_cell.length_a   1.000
_cell.length_b   1.000
_cell.length_c   1.000
_cell.angle_alpha   90.00
_cell.angle_beta   90.00
_cell.angle_gamma   90.00
#
_symmetry.space_group_name_H-M   'P 1'
#
loop_
_entity.id
_entity.type
_entity.pdbx_description
1 polymer ?
#
loop_
_entity_poly.entity_id
_entity_poly.type
_entity_poly.pdbx_seq_one_letter_code
_entity_poly.pdbx_strand_id
1 'polypeptide(L)'
;MDYSLNIPYPELYYRIYPKVISAISRSTDNLSVDGNVSEEQVDKMVDEVYEQMLAECPEIGEDPMERRQRSSRYKAMQRPYYGRGRLVRDIISIILISELLRRRYPYNYYGYGPGYGYEPWY
;
A
#
# COMPACT_ATOMS: atom_id res chain seq x y z
N MET A 1 27.98 8.28 13.93
CA MET A 1 26.80 7.45 14.21
C MET A 1 26.45 6.76 12.91
N ASP A 2 26.76 5.48 12.82
CA ASP A 2 26.44 4.65 11.65
C ASP A 2 24.94 4.34 11.75
N TYR A 3 24.11 5.19 11.14
CA TYR A 3 22.68 4.93 11.07
C TYR A 3 22.51 3.84 10.02
N SER A 4 22.11 2.64 10.46
CA SER A 4 21.45 1.69 9.58
C SER A 4 20.28 2.42 8.91
N LEU A 5 20.48 2.89 7.68
CA LEU A 5 19.51 3.57 6.79
C LEU A 5 18.41 2.60 6.35
N ASN A 6 17.80 1.94 7.31
CA ASN A 6 16.83 0.89 7.10
C ASN A 6 15.78 1.05 8.19
N ILE A 7 14.61 1.58 7.81
CA ILE A 7 13.48 1.71 8.71
C ILE A 7 12.94 0.29 8.92
N PRO A 8 13.04 -0.27 10.14
CA PRO A 8 12.56 -1.62 10.38
C PRO A 8 11.03 -1.65 10.36
N TYR A 9 10.51 -2.87 10.24
CA TYR A 9 9.13 -3.14 10.62
C TYR A 9 9.08 -3.24 12.16
N PRO A 10 8.10 -2.63 12.86
CA PRO A 10 6.84 -2.10 12.34
C PRO A 10 6.83 -0.60 11.98
N GLU A 11 7.90 0.15 12.23
CA GLU A 11 7.94 1.61 12.03
C GLU A 11 7.61 2.02 10.60
N LEU A 12 8.08 1.26 9.62
CA LEU A 12 7.76 1.47 8.21
C LEU A 12 6.25 1.40 7.96
N TYR A 13 5.57 0.43 8.56
CA TYR A 13 4.11 0.27 8.44
C TYR A 13 3.38 1.46 9.05
N TYR A 14 3.77 1.91 10.24
CA TYR A 14 3.13 3.05 10.90
C TYR A 14 3.32 4.37 10.15
N ARG A 15 4.37 4.50 9.33
CA ARG A 15 4.56 5.65 8.44
C ARG A 15 3.71 5.56 7.17
N ILE A 16 3.67 4.39 6.54
CA ILE A 16 2.92 4.17 5.30
C ILE A 16 1.41 4.24 5.54
N TYR A 17 0.92 3.59 6.59
CA TYR A 17 -0.50 3.41 6.85
C TYR A 17 -1.33 4.72 6.84
N PRO A 18 -0.98 5.77 7.61
CA PRO A 18 -1.76 7.01 7.62
C PRO A 18 -1.79 7.68 6.24
N LYS A 19 -0.72 7.56 5.45
CA LYS A 19 -0.64 8.11 4.09
C LYS A 19 -1.58 7.38 3.14
N VAL A 20 -1.63 6.05 3.23
CA VAL A 20 -2.58 5.22 2.47
C VAL A 20 -4.02 5.60 2.80
N ILE A 21 -4.38 5.72 4.08
CA ILE A 21 -5.74 6.11 4.48
C ILE A 21 -6.10 7.50 3.95
N SER A 22 -5.17 8.45 4.02
CA SER A 22 -5.35 9.80 3.46
C SER A 22 -5.55 9.76 1.93
N ALA A 23 -4.74 8.99 1.20
CA ALA A 23 -4.84 8.86 -0.25
C ALA A 23 -6.18 8.22 -0.67
N ILE A 24 -6.61 7.16 0.03
CA ILE A 24 -7.91 6.54 -0.18
C ILE A 24 -9.02 7.56 0.11
N SER A 25 -9.00 8.25 1.26
CA SER A 25 -10.04 9.24 1.62
C SER A 25 -10.22 10.30 0.53
N ARG A 26 -9.12 10.91 0.08
CA ARG A 26 -9.12 11.94 -0.96
C ARG A 26 -9.64 11.44 -2.31
N SER A 27 -9.40 10.16 -2.61
CA SER A 27 -9.86 9.54 -3.86
C SER A 27 -11.32 9.09 -3.77
N THR A 28 -11.77 8.60 -2.60
CA THR A 28 -13.15 8.16 -2.37
C THR A 28 -14.14 9.29 -2.16
N ASP A 29 -13.71 10.47 -1.68
CA ASP A 29 -14.59 11.65 -1.60
C ASP A 29 -15.14 12.05 -2.99
N ASN A 30 -14.46 11.64 -4.07
CA ASN A 30 -14.86 11.88 -5.46
C ASN A 30 -15.58 10.69 -6.12
N LEU A 31 -15.61 9.51 -5.47
CA LEU A 31 -16.23 8.29 -6.00
C LEU A 31 -17.51 8.02 -5.22
N SER A 32 -18.66 8.07 -5.90
CA SER A 32 -19.93 7.58 -5.37
C SER A 32 -19.76 6.17 -4.80
N VAL A 33 -20.47 5.86 -3.72
CA VAL A 33 -20.40 4.64 -2.86
C VAL A 33 -20.34 3.29 -3.61
N ASP A 34 -20.67 3.27 -4.90
CA ASP A 34 -20.72 2.10 -5.78
C ASP A 34 -19.59 2.06 -6.84
N GLY A 35 -18.68 3.03 -6.80
CA GLY A 35 -17.63 3.24 -7.79
C GLY A 35 -16.49 2.24 -7.63
N ASN A 36 -16.38 1.28 -8.56
CA ASN A 36 -15.19 0.46 -8.69
C ASN A 36 -13.97 1.38 -8.89
N VAL A 37 -12.95 1.23 -8.04
CA VAL A 37 -11.65 1.90 -8.23
C VAL A 37 -10.95 1.24 -9.41
N SER A 38 -10.55 2.02 -10.42
CA SER A 38 -9.80 1.48 -11.56
C SER A 38 -8.37 1.15 -11.18
N GLU A 39 -7.72 0.26 -11.94
CA GLU A 39 -6.30 -0.06 -11.77
C GLU A 39 -5.43 1.20 -11.85
N GLU A 40 -5.70 2.10 -12.80
CA GLU A 40 -4.99 3.38 -12.94
C GLU A 40 -5.14 4.29 -11.71
N GLN A 41 -6.30 4.26 -11.04
CA GLN A 41 -6.52 5.01 -9.80
C GLN A 41 -5.72 4.41 -8.64
N VAL A 42 -5.65 3.08 -8.57
CA VAL A 42 -4.80 2.38 -7.59
C VAL A 42 -3.34 2.74 -7.79
N ASP A 43 -2.83 2.64 -9.02
CA ASP A 43 -1.45 2.96 -9.35
C ASP A 43 -1.11 4.40 -8.98
N LYS A 44 -2.01 5.35 -9.29
CA LYS A 44 -1.83 6.76 -8.93
C LYS A 44 -1.77 6.97 -7.41
N MET A 45 -2.61 6.28 -6.63
CA MET A 45 -2.55 6.35 -5.17
C MET A 45 -1.26 5.74 -4.62
N VAL A 46 -0.78 4.65 -5.22
CA VAL A 46 0.50 4.02 -4.84
C VAL A 46 1.66 4.97 -5.11
N ASP A 47 1.71 5.59 -6.29
CA ASP A 47 2.75 6.56 -6.65
C ASP A 47 2.72 7.76 -5.71
N GLU A 48 1.54 8.29 -5.36
CA GLU A 48 1.41 9.41 -4.43
C GLU A 48 1.97 9.09 -3.04
N VAL A 49 1.61 7.94 -2.48
CA VAL A 49 2.12 7.50 -1.17
C VAL A 49 3.62 7.23 -1.25
N TYR A 50 4.09 6.67 -2.35
CA TYR A 50 5.51 6.41 -2.57
C TYR A 50 6.32 7.71 -2.63
N GLU A 51 5.84 8.75 -3.32
CA GLU A 51 6.50 10.06 -3.35
C GLU A 51 6.59 10.70 -1.96
N GLN A 52 5.51 10.61 -1.17
CA GLN A 52 5.54 11.07 0.23
C GLN A 52 6.56 10.31 1.07
N MET A 53 6.70 8.99 0.84
CA MET A 53 7.71 8.18 1.50
C MET A 53 9.12 8.54 1.06
N LEU A 54 9.36 8.88 -0.21
CA LEU A 54 10.66 9.37 -0.68
C LEU A 54 11.04 10.72 -0.07
N ALA A 55 10.07 11.60 0.16
CA ALA A 55 10.30 12.90 0.80
C ALA A 55 10.74 12.75 2.27
N GLU A 56 10.16 11.78 2.99
CA GLU A 56 10.49 11.52 4.40
C GLU A 56 11.70 10.60 4.58
N CYS A 57 11.87 9.65 3.65
CA CYS A 57 12.81 8.53 3.74
C CYS A 57 13.53 8.39 2.39
N PRO A 58 14.43 9.33 2.03
CA PRO A 58 15.12 9.32 0.74
C PRO A 58 15.91 8.03 0.50
N GLU A 59 16.35 7.35 1.56
CA GLU A 59 17.04 6.04 1.50
C GLU A 59 16.30 4.95 0.74
N ILE A 60 14.97 5.08 0.59
CA ILE A 60 14.13 4.14 -0.18
C ILE A 60 14.44 4.26 -1.68
N GLY A 61 14.67 5.48 -2.18
CA GLY A 61 14.96 5.74 -3.59
C GLY A 61 16.45 5.70 -3.95
N GLU A 62 17.32 5.64 -2.94
CA GLU A 62 18.77 5.67 -3.10
C GLU A 62 19.42 4.27 -3.09
N ASP A 63 18.67 3.20 -3.35
CA ASP A 63 19.23 1.85 -3.34
C ASP A 63 20.37 1.71 -4.38
N PRO A 64 21.63 1.51 -3.92
CA PRO A 64 22.79 1.41 -4.80
C PRO A 64 22.69 0.23 -5.77
N MET A 65 22.00 -0.84 -5.38
CA MET A 65 21.82 -2.03 -6.21
C MET A 65 20.76 -1.80 -7.29
N GLU A 66 19.72 -1.02 -7.01
CA GLU A 66 18.72 -0.64 -8.01
C GLU A 66 19.31 0.34 -9.05
N ARG A 67 20.12 1.32 -8.60
CA ARG A 67 20.85 2.23 -9.49
C ARG A 67 21.82 1.49 -10.43
N ARG A 68 22.54 0.48 -9.92
CA ARG A 68 23.45 -0.36 -10.73
C ARG A 68 22.71 -1.19 -11.79
N GLN A 69 21.51 -1.70 -11.49
CA GLN A 69 20.72 -2.46 -12.46
C GLN A 69 20.23 -1.61 -13.64
N ARG A 70 19.90 -0.33 -13.43
CA ARG A 70 19.52 0.58 -14.54
C ARG A 70 20.67 0.87 -15.50
N SER A 71 21.92 0.88 -15.01
CA SER A 71 23.10 1.26 -15.79
C SER A 71 23.90 0.08 -16.36
N SER A 72 23.63 -1.16 -15.96
CA SER A 72 24.50 -2.30 -16.27
C SER A 72 24.03 -3.11 -17.49
N ARG A 73 24.91 -3.26 -18.49
CA ARG A 73 24.79 -4.14 -19.66
C ARG A 73 24.83 -5.65 -19.33
N TYR A 74 24.89 -6.04 -18.06
CA TYR A 74 25.05 -7.43 -17.60
C TYR A 74 23.72 -8.08 -17.16
N LYS A 75 22.65 -7.90 -17.95
CA LYS A 75 21.28 -8.35 -17.60
C LYS A 75 21.03 -9.87 -17.65
N ALA A 76 21.96 -10.70 -18.13
CA ALA A 76 21.61 -12.05 -18.55
C ALA A 76 21.68 -13.15 -17.47
N MET A 77 22.24 -12.91 -16.27
CA MET A 77 22.59 -14.04 -15.37
C MET A 77 22.40 -13.83 -13.87
N GLN A 78 21.87 -12.67 -13.44
CA GLN A 78 21.58 -12.42 -12.02
C GLN A 78 20.08 -12.55 -11.74
N ARG A 79 19.75 -13.19 -10.61
CA ARG A 79 18.37 -13.32 -10.08
C ARG A 79 17.68 -11.95 -10.09
N PRO A 80 16.35 -11.88 -10.31
CA PRO A 80 15.61 -10.62 -10.23
C PRO A 80 15.84 -10.00 -8.85
N TYR A 81 16.61 -8.91 -8.83
CA TYR A 81 16.84 -8.11 -7.64
C TYR A 81 15.66 -7.15 -7.49
N TYR A 82 14.96 -7.25 -6.37
CA TYR A 82 13.90 -6.32 -6.00
C TYR A 82 14.55 -5.25 -5.11
N GLY A 83 14.82 -4.09 -5.69
CA GLY A 83 15.35 -2.95 -4.93
C GLY A 83 14.38 -2.48 -3.85
N ARG A 84 14.91 -1.74 -2.86
CA ARG A 84 14.13 -1.20 -1.74
C ARG A 84 12.93 -0.37 -2.21
N GLY A 85 13.09 0.41 -3.28
CA GLY A 85 12.01 1.20 -3.86
C GLY A 85 10.84 0.35 -4.35
N ARG A 86 11.13 -0.74 -5.07
CA ARG A 86 10.11 -1.67 -5.57
C ARG A 86 9.40 -2.40 -4.43
N LEU A 87 10.14 -2.88 -3.43
CA LEU A 87 9.53 -3.54 -2.27
C LEU A 87 8.61 -2.60 -1.48
N VAL A 88 8.98 -1.34 -1.32
CA VAL A 88 8.13 -0.35 -0.65
C VAL A 88 6.86 -0.08 -1.45
N ARG A 89 6.96 0.07 -2.79
CA ARG A 89 5.77 0.18 -3.66
C ARG A 89 4.84 -1.03 -3.49
N ASP A 90 5.39 -2.25 -3.51
CA ASP A 90 4.59 -3.47 -3.35
C ASP A 90 3.89 -3.52 -1.97
N ILE A 91 4.59 -3.12 -0.90
CA ILE A 91 4.00 -3.02 0.45
C ILE A 91 2.86 -1.99 0.48
N ILE A 92 3.07 -0.81 -0.12
CA ILE A 92 2.03 0.22 -0.22
C ILE A 92 0.81 -0.35 -0.96
N SER A 93 1.00 -1.01 -2.10
CA SER A 93 -0.07 -1.63 -2.88
C SER A 93 -0.84 -2.67 -2.07
N ILE A 94 -0.15 -3.55 -1.33
CA ILE A 94 -0.80 -4.57 -0.49
C ILE A 94 -1.67 -3.92 0.58
N ILE A 95 -1.15 -2.93 1.30
CA ILE A 95 -1.90 -2.22 2.37
C ILE A 95 -3.12 -1.51 1.77
N LEU A 96 -2.92 -0.81 0.64
CA LEU A 96 -3.97 -0.06 -0.03
C LEU A 96 -5.10 -0.97 -0.52
N ILE A 97 -4.78 -2.07 -1.22
CA ILE A 97 -5.77 -3.04 -1.68
C ILE A 97 -6.49 -3.67 -0.49
N SER A 98 -5.77 -4.01 0.58
CA SER A 98 -6.37 -4.58 1.80
C SER A 98 -7.41 -3.64 2.41
N GLU A 99 -7.11 -2.34 2.47
CA GLU A 99 -8.04 -1.33 2.99
C GLU A 99 -9.22 -1.08 2.04
N LEU A 100 -9.01 -1.06 0.72
CA LEU A 100 -10.10 -0.97 -0.25
C LEU A 100 -11.05 -2.17 -0.15
N LEU A 101 -10.51 -3.39 -0.03
CA LEU A 101 -11.31 -4.61 0.16
C LEU A 101 -12.06 -4.59 1.48
N ARG A 102 -11.42 -4.13 2.57
CA ARG A 102 -12.05 -4.00 3.89
C ARG A 102 -13.21 -2.99 3.88
N ARG A 103 -13.11 -1.91 3.10
CA ARG A 103 -14.19 -0.92 2.92
C ARG A 103 -15.31 -1.45 2.04
N ARG A 104 -14.98 -2.22 1.00
CA ARG A 104 -15.96 -2.84 0.09
C ARG A 104 -16.75 -3.96 0.76
N TYR A 105 -16.06 -4.76 1.57
CA TYR A 105 -16.65 -5.86 2.33
C TYR A 105 -16.33 -5.66 3.81
N PRO A 106 -17.03 -4.73 4.50
CA PRO A 106 -16.96 -4.68 5.94
C PRO A 106 -17.35 -6.08 6.44
N TYR A 107 -16.57 -6.63 7.36
CA TYR A 107 -16.56 -8.01 7.85
C TYR A 107 -17.93 -8.62 8.27
N ASN A 108 -19.03 -7.88 8.15
CA ASN A 108 -20.41 -8.26 8.45
C ASN A 108 -21.19 -8.90 7.30
N TYR A 109 -20.64 -9.05 6.08
CA TYR A 109 -21.45 -9.56 4.96
C TYR A 109 -21.52 -11.10 4.85
N TYR A 110 -20.71 -11.86 5.61
CA TYR A 110 -20.78 -13.33 5.64
C TYR A 110 -20.65 -13.90 7.07
N GLY A 111 -21.77 -13.86 7.81
CA GLY A 111 -22.10 -14.84 8.86
C GLY A 111 -21.57 -14.59 10.28
N TYR A 112 -22.50 -14.57 11.25
CA TYR A 112 -22.31 -14.55 12.71
C TYR A 112 -22.10 -13.18 13.40
N GLY A 113 -23.10 -12.32 13.30
CA GLY A 113 -23.44 -11.44 14.44
C GLY A 113 -24.29 -12.22 15.47
N PRO A 114 -24.12 -12.01 16.79
CA PRO A 114 -24.94 -12.69 17.79
C PRO A 114 -26.41 -12.35 17.56
N GLY A 115 -27.20 -13.41 17.36
CA GLY A 115 -28.61 -13.34 17.03
C GLY A 115 -29.41 -12.58 18.08
N TYR A 116 -30.01 -11.47 17.65
CA TYR A 116 -31.30 -11.06 18.17
C TYR A 116 -32.32 -11.38 17.09
N GLY A 117 -32.77 -12.63 17.09
CA GLY A 117 -33.96 -13.04 16.37
C GLY A 117 -35.14 -12.27 16.92
N TYR A 118 -35.56 -11.24 16.21
CA TYR A 118 -36.87 -10.64 16.41
C TYR A 118 -37.85 -11.53 15.65
N GLU A 119 -38.37 -12.57 16.30
CA GLU A 119 -39.55 -13.29 15.85
C GLU A 119 -40.79 -12.46 16.22
N PRO A 120 -41.56 -11.94 15.25
CA PRO A 120 -42.85 -11.33 15.53
C PRO A 120 -43.85 -12.48 15.75
N TRP A 121 -44.26 -12.69 17.00
CA TRP A 121 -45.47 -13.43 17.30
C TRP A 121 -46.68 -12.57 16.92
N TYR A 122 -47.28 -12.83 15.76
CA TYR A 122 -48.72 -12.67 15.48
C TYR A 122 -49.11 -13.55 14.30
#